data_AF-A0A7S0XBH2-F1
#
_entry.id   AF-A0A7S0XBH2-F1
#
_cell.length_a   1.000
_cell.length_b   1.000
_cell.length_c   1.000
_cell.angle_alpha   90.00
_cell.angle_beta   90.00
_cell.angle_gamma   90.00
#
_symmetry.space_group_name_H-M   'P 1'
#
loop_
_entity.id
_entity.type
_entity.pdbx_description
1 polymer ?
#
loop_
_entity_poly.entity_id
_entity_poly.type
_entity_poly.pdbx_seq_one_letter_code
_entity_poly.pdbx_strand_id
1 'polypeptide(L)'
;PTESKPPTPAADPPFHLSELQHFPMRASCLATHTTLPDLQPRQRARLLRYFADAVDGLPELRDILILVESAAPQLTRIKELIESVEAFKLVVAYLSTVENHREVTTFFDLACGHGLVGVMLAYAYPERRVMACDRTRRPSFDVFVRAFGAFASAEAAGEPAPTVPEEVSWRSGGTDRVIGIEEA
;
A
#
# COMPACT_ATOMS: atom_id res chain seq x y z
N PRO A 1 46.34 12.03 -21.83
CA PRO A 1 45.11 12.47 -21.12
C PRO A 1 44.10 11.32 -21.08
N THR A 2 44.08 10.56 -19.98
CA THR A 2 43.08 9.54 -19.71
C THR A 2 41.79 10.23 -19.29
N GLU A 3 40.77 10.16 -20.15
CA GLU A 3 39.42 10.60 -19.84
C GLU A 3 38.87 9.78 -18.66
N SER A 4 38.69 10.43 -17.52
CA SER A 4 38.01 9.83 -16.37
C SER A 4 36.51 9.73 -16.69
N LYS A 5 36.02 8.51 -16.83
CA LYS A 5 34.58 8.22 -16.94
C LYS A 5 33.84 8.87 -15.75
N PRO A 6 32.72 9.59 -15.97
CA PRO A 6 31.96 10.17 -14.87
C PRO A 6 31.52 9.05 -13.91
N PRO A 7 31.52 9.30 -12.59
CA PRO A 7 31.09 8.30 -11.63
C PRO A 7 29.65 7.88 -11.95
N THR A 8 29.45 6.58 -12.12
CA THR A 8 28.11 5.99 -12.20
C THR A 8 27.34 6.42 -10.95
N PRO A 9 26.10 6.95 -11.07
CA PRO A 9 25.29 7.26 -9.90
C PRO A 9 25.24 6.02 -9.01
N ALA A 10 25.63 6.15 -7.74
CA ALA A 10 25.54 5.06 -6.80
C ALA A 10 24.09 4.55 -6.80
N ALA A 11 23.90 3.25 -7.01
CA ALA A 11 22.57 2.65 -6.99
C ALA A 11 21.89 3.00 -5.66
N ASP A 12 20.64 3.46 -5.72
CA ASP A 12 19.87 3.79 -4.52
C ASP A 12 19.73 2.51 -3.68
N PRO A 13 20.26 2.47 -2.44
CA PRO A 13 20.35 1.25 -1.67
C PRO A 13 18.96 0.78 -1.21
N PRO A 14 18.76 -0.53 -0.99
CA PRO A 14 17.53 -1.06 -0.40
C PRO A 14 17.20 -0.37 0.93
N PHE A 15 15.92 -0.30 1.27
CA PHE A 15 15.48 0.28 2.55
C PHE A 15 15.68 -0.70 3.70
N HIS A 16 16.23 -0.22 4.82
CA HIS A 16 16.29 -0.97 6.08
C HIS A 16 15.29 -0.42 7.10
N LEU A 17 14.55 -1.28 7.80
CA LEU A 17 13.57 -0.85 8.83
C LEU A 17 14.20 -0.01 9.96
N SER A 18 15.50 -0.14 10.22
CA SER A 18 16.21 0.74 11.15
C SER A 18 16.22 2.20 10.71
N GLU A 19 16.03 2.50 9.41
CA GLU A 19 15.92 3.86 8.90
C GLU A 19 14.69 4.60 9.45
N LEU A 20 13.67 3.89 9.96
CA LEU A 20 12.47 4.48 10.58
C LEU A 20 12.80 5.39 11.77
N GLN A 21 13.94 5.19 12.43
CA GLN A 21 14.39 6.09 13.51
C GLN A 21 14.61 7.54 13.04
N HIS A 22 14.76 7.76 11.72
CA HIS A 22 14.95 9.09 11.13
C HIS A 22 13.63 9.74 10.68
N PHE A 23 12.49 9.10 10.88
CA PHE A 23 11.16 9.63 10.56
C PHE A 23 10.60 10.43 11.75
N PRO A 24 9.48 11.14 11.59
CA PRO A 24 8.80 11.73 12.74
C PRO A 24 8.40 10.67 13.78
N MET A 25 8.98 10.75 14.97
CA MET A 25 8.83 9.78 16.06
C MET A 25 8.12 10.40 17.28
N ARG A 26 7.44 9.55 18.05
CA ARG A 26 7.16 9.71 19.49
C ARG A 26 8.21 8.94 20.29
N ALA A 27 8.07 8.90 21.62
CA ALA A 27 9.04 8.31 22.54
C ALA A 27 9.60 6.93 22.11
N SER A 28 8.78 6.05 21.52
CA SER A 28 9.22 4.71 21.10
C SER A 28 8.57 4.20 19.81
N CYS A 29 7.88 5.05 19.04
CA CYS A 29 7.18 4.65 17.82
C CYS A 29 7.00 5.81 16.85
N LEU A 30 6.63 5.52 15.60
CA LEU A 30 6.29 6.54 14.62
C LEU A 30 5.15 7.45 15.11
N ALA A 31 5.23 8.72 14.76
CA ALA A 31 4.19 9.69 15.12
C ALA A 31 2.84 9.33 14.48
N THR A 32 1.79 9.29 15.30
CA THR A 32 0.46 8.76 14.94
C THR A 32 -0.27 9.55 13.85
N HIS A 33 0.07 10.82 13.65
CA HIS A 33 -0.65 11.71 12.73
C HIS A 33 0.19 12.14 11.53
N THR A 34 1.44 11.68 11.43
CA THR A 34 2.31 12.04 10.30
C THR A 34 1.87 11.29 9.05
N THR A 35 1.65 12.03 7.99
CA THR A 35 1.22 11.56 6.67
C THR A 35 2.36 11.66 5.64
N LEU A 36 2.19 11.09 4.44
CA LEU A 36 3.21 11.15 3.38
C LEU A 36 3.63 12.59 3.02
N PRO A 37 2.71 13.56 2.88
CA PRO A 37 3.08 14.95 2.58
C PRO A 37 3.87 15.65 3.68
N ASP A 38 3.80 15.16 4.93
CA ASP A 38 4.53 15.76 6.06
C ASP A 38 6.03 15.43 6.05
N LEU A 39 6.47 14.52 5.17
CA LEU A 39 7.85 14.06 5.10
C LEU A 39 8.77 15.04 4.40
N GLN A 40 9.98 15.17 4.93
CA GLN A 40 11.06 15.84 4.21
C GLN A 40 11.39 15.06 2.92
N PRO A 41 11.88 15.72 1.85
CA PRO A 41 12.11 15.07 0.56
C PRO A 41 12.94 13.78 0.64
N ARG A 42 13.98 13.77 1.48
CA ARG A 42 14.81 12.58 1.72
C ARG A 42 14.03 11.45 2.41
N GLN A 43 13.25 11.76 3.45
CA GLN A 43 12.44 10.76 4.15
C GLN A 43 11.38 10.18 3.20
N ARG A 44 10.72 11.03 2.42
CA ARG A 44 9.74 10.62 1.41
C ARG A 44 10.36 9.67 0.38
N ALA A 45 11.51 10.04 -0.18
CA ALA A 45 12.21 9.20 -1.15
C ALA A 45 12.56 7.82 -0.57
N ARG A 46 13.08 7.77 0.67
CA ARG A 46 13.41 6.50 1.34
C ARG A 46 12.17 5.66 1.64
N LEU A 47 11.06 6.27 2.05
CA LEU A 47 9.83 5.54 2.33
C LEU A 47 9.15 5.02 1.06
N LEU A 48 9.16 5.79 -0.02
CA LEU A 48 8.67 5.31 -1.32
C LEU A 48 9.55 4.19 -1.85
N ARG A 49 10.86 4.22 -1.57
CA ARG A 49 11.75 3.10 -1.89
C ARG A 49 11.37 1.84 -1.10
N TYR A 50 11.06 1.98 0.18
CA TYR A 50 10.52 0.87 0.96
C TYR A 50 9.26 0.29 0.31
N PHE A 51 8.26 1.11 -0.03
CA PHE A 51 7.03 0.60 -0.63
C PHE A 51 7.20 -0.05 -2.00
N ALA A 52 8.22 0.34 -2.77
CA ALA A 52 8.53 -0.30 -4.04
C ALA A 52 9.12 -1.72 -3.87
N ASP A 53 9.82 -1.96 -2.77
CA ASP A 53 10.58 -3.19 -2.54
C ASP A 53 9.95 -4.08 -1.44
N ALA A 54 8.95 -3.60 -0.70
CA ALA A 54 8.51 -4.25 0.54
C ALA A 54 7.80 -5.58 0.33
N VAL A 55 7.12 -5.75 -0.81
CA VAL A 55 6.22 -6.87 -1.07
C VAL A 55 6.51 -7.48 -2.44
N ASP A 56 7.04 -8.70 -2.43
CA ASP A 56 7.19 -9.51 -3.63
C ASP A 56 5.79 -9.79 -4.22
N GLY A 57 5.61 -9.45 -5.51
CA GLY A 57 4.34 -9.63 -6.22
C GLY A 57 3.40 -8.42 -6.20
N LEU A 58 3.74 -7.32 -5.51
CA LEU A 58 3.01 -6.04 -5.59
C LEU A 58 3.97 -4.87 -5.93
N PRO A 59 4.66 -4.90 -7.10
CA PRO A 59 5.66 -3.89 -7.45
C PRO A 59 5.07 -2.47 -7.59
N GLU A 60 3.78 -2.35 -7.89
CA GLU A 60 3.03 -1.09 -8.02
C GLU A 60 2.57 -0.49 -6.68
N LEU A 61 2.84 -1.13 -5.53
CA LEU A 61 2.41 -0.63 -4.21
C LEU A 61 2.82 0.82 -3.97
N ARG A 62 4.05 1.19 -4.35
CA ARG A 62 4.53 2.57 -4.28
C ARG A 62 3.59 3.51 -5.04
N ASP A 63 3.26 3.17 -6.29
CA ASP A 63 2.52 4.04 -7.19
C ASP A 63 1.03 4.13 -6.78
N ILE A 64 0.47 3.03 -6.28
CA ILE A 64 -0.85 3.02 -5.63
C ILE A 64 -0.89 3.98 -4.44
N LEU A 65 0.12 3.94 -3.56
CA LEU A 65 0.15 4.83 -2.40
C LEU A 65 0.34 6.30 -2.78
N ILE A 66 1.07 6.59 -3.87
CA ILE A 66 1.16 7.94 -4.43
C ILE A 66 -0.20 8.38 -5.01
N LEU A 67 -0.93 7.48 -5.67
CA LEU A 67 -2.29 7.77 -6.16
C LEU A 67 -3.27 8.05 -5.00
N VAL A 68 -3.13 7.33 -3.88
CA VAL A 68 -3.90 7.61 -2.65
C VAL A 68 -3.49 8.96 -2.06
N GLU A 69 -2.19 9.28 -2.01
CA GLU A 69 -1.68 10.57 -1.54
C GLU A 69 -2.27 11.74 -2.34
N SER A 70 -2.33 11.63 -3.67
CA SER A 70 -2.87 12.70 -4.52
C SER A 70 -4.38 12.88 -4.35
N ALA A 71 -5.11 11.80 -4.07
CA ALA A 71 -6.57 11.83 -3.90
C ALA A 71 -7.02 12.21 -2.48
N ALA A 72 -6.31 11.74 -1.46
CA ALA A 72 -6.69 11.86 -0.05
C ALA A 72 -5.44 11.84 0.86
N PRO A 73 -4.62 12.91 0.83
CA PRO A 73 -3.32 12.96 1.53
C PRO A 73 -3.44 12.66 3.03
N GLN A 74 -4.52 13.12 3.68
CA GLN A 74 -4.79 12.91 5.10
C GLN A 74 -4.96 11.43 5.50
N LEU A 75 -5.19 10.54 4.54
CA LEU A 75 -5.37 9.09 4.76
C LEU A 75 -4.05 8.31 4.66
N THR A 76 -2.94 8.98 4.35
CA THR A 76 -1.62 8.35 4.15
C THR A 76 -0.75 8.35 5.42
N ARG A 77 -1.37 8.05 6.56
CA ARG A 77 -0.65 8.02 7.86
C ARG A 77 0.46 6.97 7.83
N ILE A 78 1.71 7.41 7.96
CA ILE A 78 2.91 6.59 7.71
C ILE A 78 2.94 5.37 8.62
N LYS A 79 2.63 5.56 9.90
CA LYS A 79 2.57 4.48 10.88
C LYS A 79 1.62 3.38 10.41
N GLU A 80 0.41 3.75 9.99
CA GLU A 80 -0.61 2.81 9.57
C GLU A 80 -0.25 2.12 8.26
N LEU A 81 0.33 2.85 7.30
CA LEU A 81 0.80 2.27 6.04
C LEU A 81 1.88 1.22 6.27
N ILE A 82 2.91 1.53 7.07
CA ILE A 82 4.01 0.59 7.37
C ILE A 82 3.48 -0.61 8.15
N GLU A 83 2.66 -0.38 9.19
CA GLU A 83 2.08 -1.47 9.98
C GLU A 83 1.25 -2.41 9.12
N SER A 84 0.50 -1.88 8.15
CA SER A 84 -0.29 -2.68 7.22
C SER A 84 0.57 -3.50 6.27
N VAL A 85 1.64 -2.89 5.72
CA VAL A 85 2.56 -3.60 4.82
C VAL A 85 3.30 -4.70 5.55
N GLU A 86 3.81 -4.44 6.76
CA GLU A 86 4.45 -5.46 7.57
C GLU A 86 3.48 -6.56 8.03
N ALA A 87 2.23 -6.21 8.38
CA ALA A 87 1.19 -7.20 8.68
C ALA A 87 0.88 -8.08 7.46
N PHE A 88 0.75 -7.48 6.28
CA PHE A 88 0.52 -8.22 5.03
C PHE A 88 1.65 -9.20 4.72
N LYS A 89 2.92 -8.77 4.85
CA LYS A 89 4.08 -9.65 4.66
C LYS A 89 4.03 -10.87 5.58
N LEU A 90 3.66 -10.67 6.84
CA LEU A 90 3.49 -11.78 7.80
C LEU A 90 2.35 -12.72 7.38
N VAL A 91 1.23 -12.18 6.90
CA VAL A 91 0.10 -13.00 6.42
C VAL A 91 0.52 -13.83 5.19
N VAL A 92 1.20 -13.23 4.21
CA VAL A 92 1.69 -13.94 3.01
C VAL A 92 2.69 -15.03 3.39
N ALA A 93 3.65 -14.75 4.27
CA ALA A 93 4.61 -15.74 4.73
C ALA A 93 3.93 -16.92 5.47
N TYR A 94 2.93 -16.61 6.31
CA TYR A 94 2.14 -17.64 6.99
C TYR A 94 1.31 -18.46 5.99
N LEU A 95 0.70 -17.80 5.00
CA LEU A 95 -0.07 -18.44 3.95
C LEU A 95 0.77 -19.46 3.18
N SER A 96 1.97 -19.07 2.73
CA SER A 96 2.90 -19.98 2.04
C SER A 96 3.28 -21.20 2.88
N THR A 97 3.28 -21.07 4.21
CA THR A 97 3.55 -22.21 5.11
C THR A 97 2.36 -23.14 5.20
N VAL A 98 1.15 -22.58 5.35
CA VAL A 98 -0.10 -23.33 5.56
C VAL A 98 -0.57 -24.03 4.29
N GLU A 99 -0.35 -23.43 3.12
CA GLU A 99 -0.86 -23.94 1.84
C GLU A 99 -0.18 -25.21 1.35
N ASN A 100 0.93 -25.60 1.98
CA ASN A 100 1.51 -26.94 1.79
C ASN A 100 0.60 -28.06 2.36
N HIS A 101 -0.40 -27.70 3.16
CA HIS A 101 -1.24 -28.66 3.89
C HIS A 101 -2.75 -28.45 3.68
N ARG A 102 -3.18 -27.21 3.43
CA ARG A 102 -4.59 -26.88 3.20
C ARG A 102 -4.74 -25.65 2.33
N GLU A 103 -5.71 -25.67 1.43
CA GLU A 103 -6.06 -24.48 0.65
C GLU A 103 -6.77 -23.45 1.54
N VAL A 104 -6.39 -22.17 1.42
CA VAL A 104 -7.05 -21.06 2.09
C VAL A 104 -7.82 -20.25 1.06
N THR A 105 -9.14 -20.42 1.04
CA THR A 105 -10.03 -19.77 0.05
C THR A 105 -10.65 -18.47 0.54
N THR A 106 -10.67 -18.24 1.87
CA THR A 106 -11.32 -17.07 2.49
C THR A 106 -10.44 -16.45 3.56
N PHE A 107 -10.32 -15.13 3.55
CA PHE A 107 -9.68 -14.31 4.58
C PHE A 107 -10.71 -13.45 5.31
N PHE A 108 -10.53 -13.31 6.62
CA PHE A 108 -11.30 -12.38 7.45
C PHE A 108 -10.32 -11.39 8.08
N ASP A 109 -10.35 -10.13 7.63
CA ASP A 109 -9.60 -9.02 8.21
C ASP A 109 -10.48 -8.37 9.29
N LEU A 110 -10.30 -8.78 10.53
CA LEU A 110 -11.13 -8.38 11.67
C LEU A 110 -10.56 -7.13 12.36
N ALA A 111 -11.44 -6.20 12.73
CA ALA A 111 -11.07 -4.88 13.24
C ALA A 111 -10.10 -4.15 12.28
N CYS A 112 -10.44 -4.20 10.99
CA CYS A 112 -9.54 -3.87 9.88
C CYS A 112 -9.13 -2.39 9.79
N GLY A 113 -9.70 -1.49 10.61
CA GLY A 113 -9.20 -0.12 10.67
C GLY A 113 -9.50 0.62 9.37
N HIS A 114 -8.45 1.13 8.73
CA HIS A 114 -8.54 1.73 7.40
C HIS A 114 -8.66 0.70 6.26
N GLY A 115 -8.46 -0.60 6.56
CA GLY A 115 -8.72 -1.74 5.68
C GLY A 115 -7.67 -2.04 4.60
N LEU A 116 -6.46 -1.49 4.71
CA LEU A 116 -5.43 -1.67 3.67
C LEU A 116 -4.96 -3.12 3.58
N VAL A 117 -4.87 -3.85 4.69
CA VAL A 117 -4.45 -5.26 4.70
C VAL A 117 -5.43 -6.12 3.89
N GLY A 118 -6.73 -6.04 4.19
CA GLY A 118 -7.77 -6.71 3.41
C GLY A 118 -7.78 -6.33 1.93
N VAL A 119 -7.58 -5.04 1.61
CA VAL A 119 -7.49 -4.60 0.20
C VAL A 119 -6.28 -5.20 -0.51
N MET A 120 -5.10 -5.22 0.13
CA MET A 120 -3.91 -5.85 -0.43
C MET A 120 -4.11 -7.37 -0.61
N LEU A 121 -4.77 -8.05 0.32
CA LEU A 121 -5.11 -9.48 0.18
C LEU A 121 -6.04 -9.73 -1.00
N ALA A 122 -7.08 -8.90 -1.17
CA ALA A 122 -8.03 -9.04 -2.27
C ALA A 122 -7.36 -8.77 -3.62
N TYR A 123 -6.42 -7.83 -3.65
CA TYR A 123 -5.64 -7.51 -4.84
C TYR A 123 -4.63 -8.62 -5.19
N ALA A 124 -3.87 -9.11 -4.22
CA ALA A 124 -2.86 -10.14 -4.41
C ALA A 124 -3.45 -11.52 -4.77
N TYR A 125 -4.67 -11.80 -4.30
CA TYR A 125 -5.33 -13.08 -4.47
C TYR A 125 -6.76 -12.91 -5.02
N PRO A 126 -6.92 -12.50 -6.29
CA PRO A 126 -8.21 -12.11 -6.86
C PRO A 126 -9.25 -13.23 -6.90
N GLU A 127 -8.80 -14.49 -6.89
CA GLU A 127 -9.68 -15.68 -6.88
C GLU A 127 -10.19 -16.03 -5.48
N ARG A 128 -9.72 -15.36 -4.43
CA ARG A 128 -10.04 -15.67 -3.03
C ARG A 128 -11.02 -14.66 -2.45
N ARG A 129 -11.86 -15.11 -1.52
CA ARG A 129 -12.79 -14.23 -0.82
C ARG A 129 -12.06 -13.49 0.30
N VAL A 130 -12.19 -12.17 0.37
CA VAL A 130 -11.69 -11.37 1.49
C VAL A 130 -12.84 -10.60 2.11
N MET A 131 -13.00 -10.75 3.43
CA MET A 131 -14.00 -10.02 4.22
C MET A 131 -13.29 -9.03 5.13
N ALA A 132 -13.45 -7.74 4.88
CA ALA A 132 -12.99 -6.67 5.74
C ALA A 132 -14.10 -6.33 6.75
N CYS A 133 -13.84 -6.57 8.03
CA CYS A 133 -14.82 -6.45 9.09
C CYS A 133 -14.39 -5.40 10.12
N ASP A 134 -15.14 -4.32 10.23
CA ASP A 134 -14.99 -3.31 11.27
C ASP A 134 -16.38 -2.81 11.68
N ARG A 135 -16.49 -2.21 12.87
CA ARG A 135 -17.74 -1.61 13.35
C ARG A 135 -18.13 -0.37 12.55
N THR A 136 -17.20 0.20 11.80
CA THR A 136 -17.42 1.43 11.04
C THR A 136 -16.69 1.37 9.71
N ARG A 137 -17.43 1.61 8.62
CA ARG A 137 -16.85 1.84 7.31
C ARG A 137 -16.14 3.19 7.27
N ARG A 138 -14.81 3.19 7.23
CA ARG A 138 -13.99 4.41 7.18
C ARG A 138 -13.78 4.86 5.73
N PRO A 139 -13.76 6.17 5.42
CA PRO A 139 -13.53 6.67 4.05
C PRO A 139 -12.23 6.17 3.41
N SER A 140 -11.20 5.90 4.20
CA SER A 140 -9.93 5.32 3.74
C SER A 140 -10.10 3.99 3.03
N PHE A 141 -11.05 3.16 3.48
CA PHE A 141 -11.32 1.88 2.85
C PHE A 141 -11.72 2.07 1.38
N ASP A 142 -12.68 2.96 1.12
CA ASP A 142 -13.16 3.22 -0.23
C ASP A 142 -12.08 3.82 -1.14
N VAL A 143 -11.21 4.67 -0.58
CA VAL A 143 -10.08 5.25 -1.33
C VAL A 143 -9.06 4.17 -1.70
N PHE A 144 -8.70 3.28 -0.77
CA PHE A 144 -7.80 2.16 -1.07
C PHE A 144 -8.41 1.22 -2.11
N VAL A 145 -9.68 0.81 -1.94
CA VAL A 145 -10.37 -0.06 -2.91
C VAL A 145 -10.35 0.56 -4.31
N ARG A 146 -10.63 1.86 -4.45
CA ARG A 146 -10.58 2.54 -5.74
C ARG A 146 -9.18 2.59 -6.34
N ALA A 147 -8.17 2.90 -5.53
CA ALA A 147 -6.78 3.00 -6.00
C ALA A 147 -6.26 1.64 -6.49
N PHE A 148 -6.41 0.58 -5.68
CA PHE A 148 -6.03 -0.78 -6.08
C PHE A 148 -6.88 -1.27 -7.27
N GLY A 149 -8.18 -0.99 -7.27
CA GLY A 149 -9.09 -1.36 -8.35
C GLY A 149 -8.74 -0.72 -9.70
N ALA A 150 -8.20 0.50 -9.70
CA ALA A 150 -7.73 1.17 -10.90
C ALA A 150 -6.52 0.45 -11.53
N PHE A 151 -5.55 0.01 -10.71
CA PHE A 151 -4.41 -0.77 -11.19
C PHE A 151 -4.83 -2.15 -11.71
N ALA A 152 -5.68 -2.87 -10.97
CA ALA A 152 -6.18 -4.18 -11.40
C ALA A 152 -6.97 -4.09 -12.72
N SER A 153 -7.72 -2.99 -12.91
CA SER A 153 -8.50 -2.77 -14.13
C SER A 153 -7.60 -2.42 -15.33
N ALA A 154 -6.56 -1.60 -15.12
CA ALA A 154 -5.57 -1.30 -16.15
C ALA A 154 -4.82 -2.56 -16.60
N GLU A 155 -4.36 -3.39 -15.64
CA GLU A 155 -3.71 -4.67 -15.94
C GLU A 155 -4.62 -5.60 -16.75
N ALA A 156 -5.87 -5.78 -16.30
CA ALA A 156 -6.84 -6.64 -16.99
C ALA A 156 -7.18 -6.16 -18.42
N ALA A 157 -7.12 -4.84 -18.66
CA ALA A 157 -7.34 -4.25 -19.97
C ALA A 157 -6.09 -4.26 -20.87
N GLY A 158 -4.91 -4.61 -20.34
CA GLY A 158 -3.64 -4.44 -21.04
C GLY A 158 -3.25 -2.98 -21.25
N GLU A 159 -3.76 -2.08 -20.41
CA GLU A 159 -3.54 -0.65 -20.45
C GLU A 159 -2.34 -0.26 -19.55
N PRO A 160 -1.69 0.89 -19.81
CA PRO A 160 -0.66 1.39 -18.91
C PRO A 160 -1.24 1.65 -17.51
N ALA A 161 -0.40 1.47 -16.49
CA ALA A 161 -0.77 1.77 -15.10
C ALA A 161 -1.33 3.20 -14.97
N PRO A 162 -2.31 3.42 -14.07
CA PRO A 162 -2.89 4.73 -13.85
C PRO A 162 -1.80 5.76 -13.57
N THR A 163 -1.82 6.88 -14.29
CA THR A 163 -0.93 7.99 -13.99
C THR A 163 -1.36 8.63 -12.69
N VAL A 164 -0.40 8.89 -11.80
CA VAL A 164 -0.59 9.79 -10.67
C VAL A 164 -0.80 11.18 -11.26
N PRO A 165 -1.98 11.82 -11.13
CA PRO A 165 -2.17 13.11 -11.76
C PRO A 165 -1.48 14.20 -10.94
N GLU A 166 -0.95 15.24 -11.62
CA GLU A 166 -0.30 16.38 -10.95
C GLU A 166 -1.29 17.18 -10.08
N GLU A 167 -2.60 17.13 -10.36
CA GLU A 167 -3.69 17.63 -9.52
C GLU A 167 -4.95 16.78 -9.76
N VAL A 168 -5.67 16.35 -8.70
CA VAL A 168 -6.98 15.69 -8.88
C VAL A 168 -8.07 16.29 -8.02
N SER A 169 -9.11 16.80 -8.69
CA SER A 169 -10.44 16.97 -8.11
C SER A 169 -11.27 15.72 -8.38
N TRP A 170 -11.55 14.90 -7.37
CA TRP A 170 -12.44 13.75 -7.52
C TRP A 170 -13.90 14.14 -7.28
N ARG A 171 -14.76 13.90 -8.27
CA ARG A 171 -16.22 13.82 -8.07
C ARG A 171 -16.58 12.36 -7.80
N SER A 172 -17.37 12.14 -6.75
CA SER A 172 -17.98 10.86 -6.41
C SER A 172 -18.94 10.40 -7.51
N GLY A 173 -18.44 9.57 -8.43
CA GLY A 173 -19.22 8.83 -9.43
C GLY A 173 -18.67 7.40 -9.54
N GLY A 174 -19.56 6.41 -9.62
CA GLY A 174 -19.26 5.00 -9.33
C GLY A 174 -18.72 4.16 -10.49
N THR A 175 -18.35 2.93 -10.13
CA THR A 175 -18.73 1.67 -10.82
C THR A 175 -18.52 0.51 -9.86
N ASP A 176 -19.53 -0.36 -9.81
CA ASP A 176 -19.62 -1.55 -8.97
C ASP A 176 -18.65 -2.65 -9.42
N ARG A 177 -17.67 -2.98 -8.56
CA ARG A 177 -17.35 -4.38 -8.26
C ARG A 177 -17.53 -4.56 -6.77
N VAL A 178 -18.61 -5.25 -6.42
CA VAL A 178 -19.06 -5.45 -5.05
C VAL A 178 -18.04 -6.34 -4.32
N ILE A 179 -17.13 -5.71 -3.57
CA ILE A 179 -16.55 -6.35 -2.38
C ILE A 179 -17.72 -6.45 -1.41
N GLY A 180 -18.33 -7.63 -1.33
CA GLY A 180 -19.49 -7.89 -0.48
C GLY A 180 -19.14 -7.63 0.98
N ILE A 181 -19.69 -6.55 1.53
CA ILE A 181 -19.69 -6.27 2.97
C ILE A 181 -20.98 -6.88 3.50
N GLU A 182 -20.88 -7.96 4.26
CA GLU A 182 -21.98 -8.41 5.11
C GLU A 182 -21.86 -7.65 6.43
N GLU A 183 -22.82 -6.76 6.69
CA GLU A 183 -23.01 -6.18 8.02
C GLU A 183 -23.49 -7.29 8.96
N ALA A 184 -22.84 -7.40 10.13
CA ALA A 184 -23.24 -8.33 11.18
C ALA A 184 -24.44 -7.79 11.99
#